data_AF-A0A1Q3JCP7-F1
#
_entry.id   AF-A0A1Q3JCP7-F1
#
_cell.length_a   1.000
_cell.length_b   1.000
_cell.length_c   1.000
_cell.angle_alpha   90.00
_cell.angle_beta   90.00
_cell.angle_gamma   90.00
#
_symmetry.space_group_name_H-M   'P 1'
#
loop_
_entity.id
_entity.type
_entity.pdbx_description
1 polymer ?
#
loop_
_entity_poly.entity_id
_entity_poly.type
_entity_poly.pdbx_seq_one_letter_code
_entity_poly.pdbx_strand_id
1 'polypeptide(L)'
;MALSPRETALRRAQRNRTRLRQLANGRPRLSVFRSSKNIYAQIIDDANGVTLAAASSLEGDKKVGADKDAAAVVGKLVAERAIEKGVKDVVFDR
;
A
#
# COMPACT_ATOMS: atom_id res chain seq x y z
N MET A 1 11.73 -28.07 0.65
CA MET A 1 10.36 -27.82 0.17
C MET A 1 10.35 -26.52 -0.62
N ALA A 2 9.72 -26.49 -1.81
CA ALA A 2 9.53 -25.26 -2.54
C ALA A 2 8.52 -24.38 -1.78
N LEU A 3 8.85 -23.11 -1.57
CA LEU A 3 7.96 -22.14 -0.94
C LEU A 3 6.77 -21.86 -1.86
N SER A 4 5.58 -21.72 -1.29
CA SER A 4 4.40 -21.31 -2.04
C SER A 4 4.58 -19.89 -2.61
N PRO A 5 3.82 -19.52 -3.66
CA PRO A 5 3.87 -18.17 -4.23
C PRO A 5 3.58 -17.07 -3.19
N ARG A 6 2.69 -17.36 -2.22
CA ARG A 6 2.35 -16.45 -1.12
C ARG A 6 3.51 -16.26 -0.15
N GLU A 7 4.15 -17.35 0.27
CA GLU A 7 5.30 -17.29 1.17
C GLU A 7 6.50 -16.60 0.52
N THR A 8 6.69 -16.82 -0.78
CA THR A 8 7.75 -16.15 -1.54
C THR A 8 7.52 -14.64 -1.63
N ALA A 9 6.27 -14.21 -1.82
CA ALA A 9 5.89 -12.80 -1.81
C ALA A 9 6.09 -12.17 -0.42
N LEU A 10 5.67 -12.85 0.65
CA LEU A 10 5.88 -12.40 2.03
C LEU A 10 7.37 -12.23 2.36
N ARG A 11 8.21 -13.18 1.95
CA ARG A 11 9.66 -13.11 2.17
C ARG A 11 10.33 -11.96 1.39
N ARG A 12 9.80 -11.61 0.21
CA ARG A 12 10.25 -10.41 -0.54
C ARG A 12 9.83 -9.13 0.16
N ALA A 13 8.57 -9.04 0.58
CA ALA A 13 8.03 -7.89 1.29
C ALA A 13 8.78 -7.66 2.61
N GLN A 14 9.09 -8.70 3.37
CA GLN A 14 9.88 -8.58 4.61
C GLN A 14 11.26 -7.96 4.35
N ARG A 15 11.99 -8.42 3.32
CA ARG A 15 13.29 -7.85 2.96
C ARG A 15 13.20 -6.38 2.55
N ASN A 16 12.19 -6.02 1.77
CA ASN A 16 11.93 -4.64 1.39
C ASN A 16 11.65 -3.80 2.64
N ARG A 17 10.73 -4.24 3.51
CA ARG A 17 10.36 -3.54 4.74
C ARG A 17 11.52 -3.33 5.69
N THR A 18 12.44 -4.28 5.84
CA THR A 18 13.65 -4.09 6.66
C THR A 18 14.50 -2.94 6.13
N ARG A 19 14.72 -2.88 4.81
CA ARG A 19 15.47 -1.79 4.17
C ARG A 19 14.71 -0.45 4.25
N LEU A 20 13.40 -0.47 4.01
CA LEU A 20 12.58 0.74 4.04
C LEU A 20 12.51 1.32 5.44
N ARG A 21 12.42 0.51 6.50
CA ARG A 21 12.47 1.00 7.89
C ARG A 21 13.76 1.74 8.21
N GLN A 22 14.89 1.27 7.69
CA GLN A 22 16.19 1.95 7.86
C GLN A 22 16.24 3.27 7.10
N LEU A 23 15.57 3.35 5.94
CA LEU A 23 15.58 4.52 5.07
C LEU A 23 14.45 5.52 5.37
N ALA A 24 13.42 5.09 6.13
CA ALA A 24 12.16 5.81 6.20
C ALA A 24 12.28 7.16 6.92
N ASN A 25 13.27 7.40 7.79
CA ASN A 25 13.50 8.71 8.42
C ASN A 25 12.20 9.37 8.98
N GLY A 26 11.28 8.57 9.53
CA GLY A 26 9.99 9.05 10.05
C GLY A 26 8.89 9.30 9.00
N ARG A 27 9.13 8.97 7.73
CA ARG A 27 8.14 9.06 6.66
C ARG A 27 7.21 7.83 6.69
N PRO A 28 5.88 8.03 6.58
CA PRO A 28 4.95 6.93 6.51
C PRO A 28 5.15 6.10 5.23
N ARG A 29 4.92 4.80 5.33
CA ARG A 29 5.03 3.88 4.20
C ARG A 29 3.71 3.76 3.45
N LEU A 30 3.76 3.68 2.13
CA LEU A 30 2.63 3.32 1.27
C LEU A 30 2.76 1.84 0.88
N SER A 31 1.91 0.99 1.45
CA SER A 31 1.84 -0.44 1.15
C SER A 31 0.70 -0.72 0.17
N VAL A 32 1.00 -1.45 -0.91
CA VAL A 32 0.00 -1.88 -1.90
C VAL A 32 -0.17 -3.38 -1.88
N PHE A 33 -1.41 -3.85 -1.82
CA PHE A 33 -1.75 -5.26 -1.96
C PHE A 33 -2.64 -5.46 -3.18
N ARG A 34 -2.18 -6.31 -4.10
CA ARG A 34 -2.93 -6.70 -5.30
C ARG A 34 -3.36 -8.15 -5.18
N SER A 35 -4.66 -8.37 -5.23
CA SER A 35 -5.27 -9.68 -5.45
C SER A 35 -5.67 -9.85 -6.92
N SER A 36 -6.22 -11.01 -7.29
CA SER A 36 -6.70 -11.24 -8.66
C SER A 36 -7.89 -10.36 -9.06
N LYS A 37 -8.64 -9.85 -8.09
CA LYS A 37 -9.88 -9.09 -8.33
C LYS A 37 -9.83 -7.66 -7.81
N ASN A 38 -9.01 -7.39 -6.79
CA ASN A 38 -9.04 -6.14 -6.05
C ASN A 38 -7.63 -5.61 -5.74
N ILE A 39 -7.54 -4.29 -5.63
CA ILE A 39 -6.34 -3.54 -5.25
C ILE A 39 -6.64 -2.77 -3.97
N TYR A 40 -5.72 -2.85 -3.01
CA TYR A 40 -5.78 -2.14 -1.74
C TYR A 40 -4.50 -1.34 -1.56
N ALA A 41 -4.62 -0.12 -1.07
CA ALA A 41 -3.49 0.74 -0.77
C ALA A 41 -3.66 1.36 0.62
N GLN A 42 -2.59 1.39 1.40
CA GLN A 42 -2.59 1.89 2.78
C GLN A 42 -1.34 2.71 3.03
N ILE A 43 -1.51 3.87 3.66
CA ILE A 43 -0.45 4.70 4.22
C ILE A 43 -0.37 4.41 5.71
N ILE A 44 0.76 3.88 6.14
CA ILE A 44 0.99 3.41 7.50
C ILE A 44 2.16 4.20 8.08
N ASP A 45 1.98 4.74 9.28
CA ASP A 45 3.07 5.24 10.10
C ASP A 45 3.69 4.07 10.88
N ASP A 46 4.93 3.69 10.54
CA ASP A 46 5.65 2.61 11.22
C ASP A 46 6.13 3.00 12.63
N ALA A 47 6.23 4.30 12.96
CA ALA A 47 6.67 4.76 14.27
C ALA A 47 5.55 4.62 15.31
N ASN A 48 4.34 5.05 14.94
CA ASN A 48 3.16 4.98 15.80
C ASN A 48 2.34 3.69 15.58
N GLY A 49 2.59 2.94 14.50
CA GLY A 49 1.82 1.74 14.14
C GLY A 49 0.40 2.04 13.67
N VAL A 50 0.12 3.27 13.22
CA VAL A 50 -1.23 3.74 12.86
C VAL A 50 -1.37 3.84 11.34
N THR A 51 -2.51 3.40 10.81
CA THR A 51 -2.87 3.62 9.42
C THR A 51 -3.44 5.03 9.26
N LEU A 52 -2.74 5.88 8.52
CA LEU A 52 -3.15 7.25 8.27
C LEU A 52 -4.24 7.28 7.20
N ALA A 53 -4.04 6.64 6.06
CA ALA A 53 -5.05 6.59 5.00
C ALA A 53 -5.11 5.19 4.41
N ALA A 54 -6.30 4.78 3.97
CA ALA A 54 -6.50 3.55 3.23
C ALA A 54 -7.46 3.83 2.09
N ALA A 55 -7.34 3.11 0.98
CA ALA A 55 -8.40 2.99 -0.01
C ALA A 55 -8.36 1.61 -0.64
N SER A 56 -9.52 1.19 -1.15
CA SER A 56 -9.68 -0.09 -1.83
C SER A 56 -10.52 0.07 -3.09
N SER A 57 -10.31 -0.82 -4.05
CA SER A 57 -11.16 -0.92 -5.24
C SER A 57 -12.59 -1.39 -4.94
N LEU A 58 -12.89 -1.82 -3.70
CA LEU A 58 -14.21 -2.24 -3.25
C LEU A 58 -15.07 -1.09 -2.69
N GLU A 59 -14.45 0.00 -2.25
CA GLU A 59 -15.17 1.16 -1.67
C GLU A 59 -15.82 2.06 -2.74
N GLY A 60 -15.53 1.85 -4.03
CA GLY A 60 -16.12 2.63 -5.12
C GLY A 60 -17.27 1.90 -5.82
N ASP A 61 -18.29 2.66 -6.23
CA ASP A 61 -19.45 2.23 -7.05
C ASP A 61 -19.10 1.43 -8.31
N LYS A 62 -17.85 1.48 -8.76
CA LYS A 62 -17.38 0.73 -9.91
C LYS A 62 -16.65 -0.52 -9.43
N LYS A 63 -17.20 -1.70 -9.74
CA LYS A 63 -16.48 -2.98 -9.77
C LYS A 63 -15.35 -2.92 -10.82
N VAL A 64 -14.31 -2.16 -10.55
CA VAL A 64 -13.10 -2.15 -11.38
C VAL A 64 -12.23 -3.29 -10.85
N GLY A 65 -11.88 -4.24 -11.73
CA GLY A 65 -11.06 -5.39 -11.37
C GLY A 65 -9.64 -5.02 -10.95
N ALA A 66 -8.71 -5.98 -11.01
CA ALA A 66 -7.30 -5.72 -10.74
C ALA A 66 -6.57 -5.09 -11.94
N ASP A 67 -7.20 -4.12 -12.61
CA ASP A 67 -6.73 -3.49 -13.85
C ASP A 67 -5.98 -2.18 -13.60
N LYS A 68 -5.30 -1.67 -14.65
CA LYS A 68 -4.52 -0.42 -14.58
C LYS A 68 -5.39 0.78 -14.19
N ASP A 69 -6.62 0.83 -14.70
CA ASP A 69 -7.56 1.91 -14.41
C ASP A 69 -8.01 1.89 -12.95
N ALA A 70 -8.23 0.70 -12.38
CA ALA A 70 -8.54 0.55 -10.96
C ALA A 70 -7.40 1.07 -10.09
N ALA A 71 -6.14 0.76 -10.46
CA ALA A 71 -4.97 1.23 -9.74
C ALA A 71 -4.86 2.76 -9.76
N ALA A 72 -5.18 3.40 -10.89
CA ALA A 72 -5.18 4.85 -11.01
C ALA A 72 -6.24 5.50 -10.11
N VAL A 73 -7.46 4.95 -10.07
CA VAL A 73 -8.55 5.44 -9.22
C VAL A 73 -8.21 5.27 -7.74
N VAL A 74 -7.75 4.08 -7.32
CA VAL A 74 -7.35 3.82 -5.94
C VAL A 74 -6.20 4.73 -5.51
N GLY A 75 -5.20 4.93 -6.38
CA GLY A 75 -4.08 5.83 -6.11
C GLY A 75 -4.54 7.27 -5.88
N LYS A 76 -5.47 7.77 -6.71
CA LYS A 76 -6.03 9.11 -6.56
C LYS A 76 -6.79 9.26 -5.23
N LEU A 77 -7.63 8.29 -4.88
CA LEU A 77 -8.38 8.30 -3.62
C LEU A 77 -7.48 8.27 -2.38
N VAL A 78 -6.41 7.46 -2.38
CA VAL A 78 -5.45 7.46 -1.27
C VAL A 78 -4.72 8.79 -1.16
N ALA A 79 -4.33 9.39 -2.29
CA ALA A 79 -3.61 10.66 -2.29
C ALA A 79 -4.47 11.79 -1.73
N GLU A 80 -5.74 11.88 -2.11
CA GLU A 80 -6.69 12.87 -1.56
C GLU A 80 -6.82 12.71 -0.03
N ARG A 81 -7.06 11.48 0.45
CA ARG A 81 -7.15 11.18 1.89
C ARG A 81 -5.83 11.45 2.64
N ALA A 82 -4.68 11.29 1.97
CA ALA A 82 -3.36 11.54 2.54
C ALA A 82 -3.11 13.05 2.72
N ILE A 83 -3.46 13.84 1.72
CA ILE A 83 -3.30 15.30 1.73
C ILE A 83 -4.19 15.92 2.80
N GLU A 84 -5.43 15.45 2.95
CA GLU A 84 -6.34 15.87 4.03
C GLU A 84 -5.73 15.64 5.42
N LYS A 85 -4.94 14.58 5.58
CA LYS A 85 -4.23 14.25 6.82
C LYS A 85 -2.83 14.87 6.93
N GLY A 86 -2.46 15.73 5.97
CA GLY A 86 -1.18 16.45 5.96
C GLY A 86 0.03 15.61 5.55
N VAL A 87 -0.17 14.41 4.99
CA VAL A 87 0.92 13.52 4.57
C VAL A 87 1.37 13.89 3.16
N LYS A 88 2.56 14.48 3.03
CA LYS A 88 3.15 14.89 1.75
C LYS A 88 4.21 13.92 1.22
N ASP A 89 5.04 13.41 2.12
CA ASP A 89 6.11 12.47 1.80
C ASP A 89 5.72 11.06 2.25
N VAL A 90 5.77 10.11 1.31
CA VAL A 90 5.56 8.68 1.60
C VAL A 90 6.68 7.85 1.00
N VAL A 91 6.99 6.74 1.66
CA VAL A 91 7.95 5.75 1.16
C VAL A 91 7.18 4.58 0.55
N PHE A 92 7.43 4.27 -0.72
CA PHE A 92 6.71 3.21 -1.42
C PHE A 92 7.23 1.81 -1.04
N ASP A 93 6.33 0.96 -0.54
CA ASP A 93 6.57 -0.46 -0.21
C ASP A 93 5.96 -1.38 -1.28
N ARG A 94 6.82 -2.12 -1.97
CA ARG A 94 6.52 -3.04 -3.09
C ARG A 94 6.42 -4.48 -2.65
#